data_AF-A0AAN0RSJ1-F1
#
_entry.id   AF-A0AAN0RSJ1-F1
#
_cell.length_a   1.000
_cell.length_b   1.000
_cell.length_c   1.000
_cell.angle_alpha   90.00
_cell.angle_beta   90.00
_cell.angle_gamma   90.00
#
_symmetry.space_group_name_H-M   'P 1'
#
loop_
_entity.id
_entity.type
_entity.pdbx_description
1 polymer ?
#
loop_
_entity_poly.entity_id
_entity_poly.type
_entity_poly.pdbx_seq_one_letter_code
_entity_poly.pdbx_strand_id
1 'polypeptide(L)'
;MHPTKLYVIGNGFDLWHGIPSSYSQFKEYVKRRDRHIFDAVVSYLPANEDWSDLESALADIDVDSIIDDLGHFMSSYGDEDWSDSGHHDFQYEVDQVAQRLSIELRTRFGEWIRTLTTPTPSTASKRLKSIDVNGAFLTFNYTSTLEDLYAVPDIHVLHIHGEAKLSDSELILGHAWNPAQRRSLNERPDIEDIDTRLMEAHDILDDYFARTFKPSEKLICEHQAFFDQLNAIETVHVLGHSLSEVDRTYIQALLNVPSITAARWHVACRSESERLTKHDRLIALGVDAPRALTVLWGDL
;
A
#
# COMPACT_ATOMS: atom_id res chain seq x y z
N MET A 1 10.13 -12.39 -27.69
CA MET A 1 9.11 -13.43 -27.47
C MET A 1 8.12 -12.84 -26.47
N HIS A 2 6.81 -12.96 -26.69
CA HIS A 2 5.85 -12.50 -25.69
C HIS A 2 5.78 -13.51 -24.53
N PRO A 3 5.69 -13.06 -23.28
CA PRO A 3 5.58 -13.95 -22.14
C PRO A 3 4.25 -14.72 -22.20
N THR A 4 4.27 -16.00 -21.82
CA THR A 4 3.06 -16.83 -21.67
C THR A 4 2.64 -16.99 -20.21
N LYS A 5 3.49 -16.56 -19.27
CA LYS A 5 3.23 -16.58 -17.82
C LYS A 5 3.37 -15.18 -17.24
N LEU A 6 2.42 -14.81 -16.38
CA LEU A 6 2.46 -13.60 -15.56
C LEU A 6 2.53 -14.00 -14.09
N TYR A 7 3.41 -13.37 -13.34
CA TYR A 7 3.52 -13.51 -11.90
C TYR A 7 3.08 -12.20 -11.24
N VAL A 8 2.04 -12.26 -10.42
CA VAL A 8 1.58 -11.16 -9.56
C VAL A 8 2.11 -11.42 -8.16
N ILE A 9 3.09 -10.64 -7.75
CA ILE A 9 3.85 -10.84 -6.52
C ILE A 9 3.42 -9.81 -5.48
N GLY A 10 3.17 -10.26 -4.24
CA GLY A 10 2.96 -9.37 -3.10
C GLY A 10 3.67 -9.85 -1.85
N ASN A 11 3.50 -9.13 -0.74
CA ASN A 11 4.39 -9.23 0.43
C ASN A 11 4.50 -10.63 1.03
N GLY A 12 3.47 -11.46 0.85
CA GLY A 12 3.52 -12.87 1.25
C GLY A 12 4.63 -13.68 0.59
N PHE A 13 5.17 -13.24 -0.56
CA PHE A 13 6.33 -13.81 -1.23
C PHE A 13 7.61 -13.54 -0.44
N ASP A 14 7.87 -12.28 -0.07
CA ASP A 14 9.03 -11.91 0.75
C ASP A 14 9.00 -12.63 2.11
N LEU A 15 7.84 -12.64 2.76
CA LEU A 15 7.61 -13.36 4.01
C LEU A 15 7.88 -14.87 3.87
N TRP A 16 7.50 -15.47 2.74
CA TRP A 16 7.75 -16.89 2.48
C TRP A 16 9.25 -17.19 2.34
N HIS A 17 10.02 -16.24 1.79
CA HIS A 17 11.49 -16.31 1.72
C HIS A 17 12.19 -15.91 3.02
N GLY A 18 11.44 -15.57 4.06
CA GLY A 18 11.98 -15.23 5.38
C GLY A 18 12.46 -13.79 5.50
N ILE A 19 12.08 -12.91 4.58
CA ILE A 19 12.33 -11.48 4.69
C ILE A 19 11.35 -10.91 5.73
N PRO A 20 11.83 -10.15 6.73
CA PRO A 20 10.98 -9.57 7.76
C PRO A 20 10.30 -8.27 7.26
N SER A 21 9.44 -8.41 6.25
CA SER A 21 8.72 -7.32 5.58
C SER A 21 7.25 -7.17 6.03
N SER A 22 6.83 -7.72 7.17
CA SER A 22 5.44 -7.53 7.63
C SER A 22 5.21 -6.13 8.18
N TYR A 23 3.97 -5.63 8.09
CA TYR A 23 3.61 -4.37 8.75
C TYR A 23 3.78 -4.41 10.27
N SER A 24 3.66 -5.57 10.91
CA SER A 24 3.99 -5.71 12.33
C SER A 24 5.47 -5.48 12.64
N GLN A 25 6.37 -5.83 11.71
CA GLN A 25 7.80 -5.51 11.84
C GLN A 25 8.08 -4.04 11.55
N PHE A 26 7.34 -3.44 10.61
CA PHE A 26 7.38 -1.99 10.40
C PHE A 26 6.92 -1.21 11.63
N LYS A 27 5.81 -1.64 12.27
CA LYS A 27 5.32 -1.08 13.54
C LYS A 27 6.42 -1.06 14.60
N GLU A 28 7.10 -2.19 14.80
CA GLU A 28 8.18 -2.29 15.78
C GLU A 28 9.41 -1.45 15.39
N TYR A 29 9.69 -1.28 14.10
CA TYR A 29 10.71 -0.34 13.62
C TYR A 29 10.35 1.10 13.98
N VAL A 30 9.15 1.57 13.63
CA VAL A 30 8.68 2.94 13.90
C VAL A 30 8.67 3.20 15.41
N LYS A 31 8.12 2.28 16.20
CA LYS A 31 8.07 2.38 17.68
C LYS A 31 9.43 2.63 18.33
N ARG A 32 10.51 2.08 17.76
CA ARG A 32 11.88 2.25 18.25
C ARG A 32 12.57 3.49 17.72
N ARG A 33 12.24 3.90 16.50
CA ARG A 33 12.94 4.97 15.77
C ARG A 33 12.29 6.33 15.96
N ASP A 34 10.97 6.37 16.00
CA ASP A 34 10.17 7.58 15.96
C ASP A 34 8.87 7.40 16.73
N ARG A 35 8.89 7.79 18.01
CA ARG A 35 7.76 7.56 18.91
C ARG A 35 6.54 8.41 18.55
N HIS A 36 6.76 9.61 18.01
CA HIS A 36 5.69 10.52 17.64
C HIS A 36 4.85 9.96 16.47
N ILE A 37 5.51 9.39 15.46
CA ILE A 37 4.79 8.72 14.36
C ILE A 37 4.05 7.49 14.89
N PHE A 38 4.69 6.68 15.74
CA PHE A 38 4.04 5.50 16.31
C PHE A 38 2.77 5.87 17.10
N ASP A 39 2.88 6.87 17.99
CA ASP A 39 1.76 7.30 18.81
C ASP A 39 0.65 7.89 17.92
N ALA A 40 0.99 8.68 16.88
CA ALA A 40 0.00 9.21 15.92
C ALA A 40 -0.76 8.10 15.18
N VAL A 41 -0.07 7.04 14.72
CA VAL A 41 -0.73 5.91 14.06
C VAL A 41 -1.67 5.19 15.03
N VAL A 42 -1.25 4.99 16.29
CA VAL A 42 -2.08 4.31 17.29
C VAL A 42 -3.30 5.14 17.71
N SER A 43 -3.15 6.46 17.78
CA SER A 43 -4.25 7.35 18.19
C SER A 43 -5.27 7.57 17.07
N TYR A 44 -4.82 7.70 15.82
CA TYR A 44 -5.66 8.26 14.76
C TYR A 44 -5.91 7.34 13.57
N LEU A 45 -5.22 6.19 13.45
CA LEU A 45 -5.44 5.25 12.34
C LEU A 45 -6.03 3.91 12.83
N PRO A 46 -7.11 3.41 12.23
CA PRO A 46 -7.68 2.11 12.55
C PRO A 46 -6.89 0.94 11.90
N ALA A 47 -5.57 0.88 12.10
CA ALA A 47 -4.68 -0.05 11.40
C ALA A 47 -4.65 -1.49 11.96
N ASN A 48 -5.52 -1.82 12.93
CA ASN A 48 -5.42 -2.98 13.81
C ASN A 48 -4.14 -3.01 14.67
N GLU A 49 -4.09 -3.95 15.63
CA GLU A 49 -2.95 -4.10 16.53
C GLU A 49 -1.63 -4.28 15.77
N ASP A 50 -1.60 -5.10 14.72
CA ASP A 50 -0.38 -5.43 13.98
C ASP A 50 -0.09 -4.55 12.76
N TRP A 51 -0.85 -3.45 12.59
CA TRP A 51 -0.78 -2.59 11.39
C TRP A 51 -1.08 -3.34 10.08
N SER A 52 -1.82 -4.46 10.16
CA SER A 52 -2.11 -5.31 9.00
C SER A 52 -2.87 -4.58 7.91
N ASP A 53 -3.66 -3.59 8.30
CA ASP A 53 -4.58 -2.84 7.44
C ASP A 53 -4.11 -1.40 7.28
N LEU A 54 -2.81 -1.12 7.51
CA LEU A 54 -2.24 0.22 7.50
C LEU A 54 -2.62 1.02 6.24
N GLU A 55 -2.50 0.42 5.05
CA GLU A 55 -2.85 1.10 3.80
C GLU A 55 -4.33 1.48 3.73
N SER A 56 -5.24 0.64 4.21
CA SER A 56 -6.67 0.99 4.28
C SER A 56 -6.90 2.06 5.35
N ALA A 57 -6.24 1.94 6.51
CA ALA A 57 -6.39 2.84 7.63
C ALA A 57 -5.98 4.29 7.31
N LEU A 58 -5.04 4.50 6.38
CA LEU A 58 -4.68 5.84 5.88
C LEU A 58 -5.86 6.57 5.21
N ALA A 59 -6.85 5.86 4.67
CA ALA A 59 -8.08 6.47 4.14
C ALA A 59 -9.07 6.86 5.25
N ASP A 60 -9.01 6.14 6.37
CA ASP A 60 -10.01 6.14 7.45
C ASP A 60 -9.44 6.77 8.74
N ILE A 61 -8.58 7.78 8.61
CA ILE A 61 -8.06 8.55 9.75
C ILE A 61 -9.21 9.16 10.56
N ASP A 62 -9.10 9.08 11.89
CA ASP A 62 -10.08 9.60 12.83
C ASP A 62 -9.94 11.11 13.00
N VAL A 63 -10.58 11.84 12.07
CA VAL A 63 -10.61 13.32 12.04
C VAL A 63 -11.21 13.90 13.32
N ASP A 64 -12.26 13.30 13.85
CA ASP A 64 -12.95 13.79 15.05
C ASP A 64 -12.03 13.70 16.27
N SER A 65 -11.33 12.57 16.44
CA SER A 65 -10.36 12.39 17.51
C SER A 65 -9.18 13.37 17.43
N ILE A 66 -8.70 13.70 16.21
CA ILE A 66 -7.65 14.72 16.03
C ILE A 66 -8.14 16.09 16.49
N ILE A 67 -9.36 16.48 16.08
CA ILE A 67 -9.93 17.78 16.43
C ILE A 67 -10.19 17.86 17.94
N ASP A 68 -10.73 16.81 18.55
CA ASP A 68 -11.01 16.77 19.99
C ASP A 68 -9.72 16.82 20.83
N ASP A 69 -8.71 16.02 20.46
CA ASP A 69 -7.43 15.99 21.18
C ASP A 69 -6.68 17.32 21.08
N LEU A 70 -6.74 17.98 19.92
CA LEU A 70 -6.01 19.23 19.66
C LEU A 70 -6.84 20.49 19.91
N GLY A 71 -8.14 20.37 20.16
CA GLY A 71 -9.04 21.52 20.33
C GLY A 71 -8.64 22.45 21.49
N HIS A 72 -7.87 21.94 22.46
CA HIS A 72 -7.31 22.75 23.55
C HIS A 72 -6.29 23.81 23.08
N PHE A 73 -5.73 23.68 21.87
CA PHE A 73 -4.89 24.70 21.25
C PHE A 73 -5.72 25.86 20.65
N MET A 74 -7.04 25.75 20.62
CA MET A 74 -7.92 26.87 20.24
C MET A 74 -8.08 27.82 21.42
N SER A 75 -7.23 28.85 21.51
CA SER A 75 -7.39 29.91 22.53
C SER A 75 -8.76 30.59 22.41
N SER A 76 -9.29 31.05 23.54
CA SER A 76 -10.52 31.84 23.54
C SER A 76 -10.25 33.20 22.89
N TYR A 77 -11.19 33.71 22.09
CA TYR A 77 -11.10 35.04 21.48
C TYR A 77 -11.00 36.20 22.50
N GLY A 78 -11.14 35.91 23.80
CA GLY A 78 -11.04 36.89 24.89
C GLY A 78 -9.88 36.67 25.87
N ASP A 79 -8.90 35.81 25.58
CA ASP A 79 -7.76 35.60 26.46
C ASP A 79 -6.80 36.81 26.49
N GLU A 80 -6.22 37.12 27.65
CA GLU A 80 -5.30 38.27 27.82
C GLU A 80 -3.94 38.05 27.13
N ASP A 81 -3.54 36.79 26.91
CA ASP A 81 -2.35 36.38 26.15
C ASP A 81 -2.63 36.24 24.63
N TRP A 82 -3.78 36.76 24.16
CA TRP A 82 -4.18 36.71 22.77
C TRP A 82 -3.19 37.44 21.86
N SER A 83 -2.67 36.69 20.88
CA SER A 83 -1.79 37.20 19.83
C SER A 83 -2.18 36.56 18.49
N ASP A 84 -1.97 37.27 17.39
CA ASP A 84 -2.14 36.73 16.03
C ASP A 84 -1.32 35.44 15.79
N SER A 85 -0.25 35.21 16.56
CA SER A 85 0.52 33.95 16.53
C SER A 85 -0.19 32.76 17.17
N GLY A 86 -0.91 32.94 18.28
CA GLY A 86 -1.67 31.87 18.94
C GLY A 86 -2.91 31.42 18.13
N HIS A 87 -3.29 32.21 17.12
CA HIS A 87 -4.37 31.88 16.19
C HIS A 87 -4.08 30.69 15.26
N HIS A 88 -2.81 30.27 15.16
CA HIS A 88 -2.38 29.18 14.29
C HIS A 88 -1.86 27.95 15.05
N ASP A 89 -1.86 27.95 16.38
CA ASP A 89 -1.34 26.82 17.17
C ASP A 89 -2.15 25.55 16.91
N PHE A 90 -3.48 25.65 16.84
CA PHE A 90 -4.35 24.53 16.51
C PHE A 90 -4.07 23.96 15.12
N GLN A 91 -4.05 24.80 14.09
CA GLN A 91 -3.79 24.40 12.71
C GLN A 91 -2.38 23.83 12.56
N TYR A 92 -1.40 24.41 13.27
CA TYR A 92 -0.03 23.91 13.29
C TYR A 92 0.03 22.49 13.86
N GLU A 93 -0.61 22.23 15.00
CA GLU A 93 -0.62 20.89 15.60
C GLU A 93 -1.38 19.86 14.73
N VAL A 94 -2.47 20.28 14.08
CA VAL A 94 -3.17 19.44 13.09
C VAL A 94 -2.26 19.12 11.90
N ASP A 95 -1.53 20.12 11.36
CA ASP A 95 -0.54 19.89 10.30
C ASP A 95 0.57 18.95 10.80
N GLN A 96 1.07 19.08 12.02
CA GLN A 96 2.07 18.13 12.56
C GLN A 96 1.57 16.68 12.55
N VAL A 97 0.30 16.43 12.90
CA VAL A 97 -0.30 15.09 12.81
C VAL A 97 -0.41 14.64 11.35
N ALA A 98 -0.92 15.50 10.46
CA ALA A 98 -1.04 15.22 9.04
C ALA A 98 0.33 14.90 8.39
N GLN A 99 1.38 15.67 8.71
CA GLN A 99 2.74 15.49 8.20
C GLN A 99 3.34 14.16 8.68
N ARG A 100 3.19 13.83 9.97
CA ARG A 100 3.64 12.55 10.55
C ARG A 100 3.01 11.36 9.83
N LEU A 101 1.70 11.39 9.66
CA LEU A 101 0.94 10.27 9.09
C LEU A 101 1.04 10.17 7.56
N SER A 102 1.46 11.24 6.87
CA SER A 102 1.65 11.25 5.42
C SER A 102 3.11 11.15 5.01
N ILE A 103 3.90 12.23 5.17
CA ILE A 103 5.24 12.34 4.63
C ILE A 103 6.26 11.58 5.48
N GLU A 104 6.22 11.75 6.79
CA GLU A 104 7.23 11.16 7.68
C GLU A 104 7.06 9.64 7.80
N LEU A 105 5.83 9.14 7.93
CA LEU A 105 5.54 7.70 7.96
C LEU A 105 6.03 7.01 6.68
N ARG A 106 5.77 7.59 5.49
CA ARG A 106 6.28 7.06 4.21
C ARG A 106 7.80 7.10 4.13
N THR A 107 8.41 8.17 4.64
CA THR A 107 9.87 8.29 4.72
C THR A 107 10.45 7.17 5.59
N ARG A 108 9.90 6.95 6.78
CA ARG A 108 10.29 5.85 7.69
C ARG A 108 10.05 4.48 7.06
N PHE A 109 8.98 4.32 6.29
CA PHE A 109 8.69 3.10 5.56
C PHE A 109 9.81 2.80 4.55
N GLY A 110 10.19 3.77 3.72
CA GLY A 110 11.29 3.61 2.78
C GLY A 110 12.63 3.36 3.47
N GLU A 111 12.94 4.08 4.56
CA GLU A 111 14.14 3.82 5.36
C GLU A 111 14.16 2.38 5.88
N TRP A 112 13.04 1.91 6.43
CA TRP A 112 12.90 0.55 6.95
C TRP A 112 13.08 -0.51 5.87
N ILE A 113 12.38 -0.40 4.74
CA ILE A 113 12.48 -1.36 3.64
C ILE A 113 13.94 -1.52 3.20
N ARG A 114 14.69 -0.40 3.09
CA ARG A 114 16.11 -0.42 2.70
C ARG A 114 17.03 -1.11 3.72
N THR A 115 16.56 -1.33 4.95
CA THR A 115 17.31 -2.14 5.94
C THR A 115 17.08 -3.64 5.80
N LEU A 116 16.05 -4.06 5.05
CA LEU A 116 15.72 -5.46 4.88
C LEU A 116 16.76 -6.13 3.97
N THR A 117 17.20 -7.33 4.36
CA THR A 117 18.17 -8.10 3.58
C THR A 117 17.45 -9.18 2.79
N THR A 118 17.58 -9.12 1.47
CA THR A 118 17.08 -10.15 0.55
C THR A 118 17.99 -11.39 0.60
N PRO A 119 17.45 -12.61 0.74
CA PRO A 119 18.24 -13.82 0.68
C PRO A 119 18.76 -14.08 -0.73
N THR A 120 19.97 -14.62 -0.81
CA THR A 120 20.63 -15.05 -2.05
C THR A 120 20.43 -16.55 -2.26
N PRO A 121 20.73 -17.12 -3.44
CA PRO A 121 20.68 -18.56 -3.66
C PRO A 121 21.51 -19.37 -2.64
N SER A 122 22.56 -18.76 -2.05
CA SER A 122 23.38 -19.38 -1.00
C SER A 122 22.83 -19.26 0.42
N THR A 123 21.97 -18.28 0.70
CA THR A 123 21.47 -18.00 2.06
C THR A 123 19.99 -18.34 2.25
N ALA A 124 19.24 -18.52 1.16
CA ALA A 124 17.82 -18.87 1.22
C ALA A 124 17.60 -20.25 1.84
N SER A 125 16.72 -20.30 2.84
CA SER A 125 16.31 -21.56 3.49
C SER A 125 15.26 -22.33 2.66
N LYS A 126 14.50 -21.63 1.82
CA LYS A 126 13.46 -22.18 0.94
C LYS A 126 13.42 -21.39 -0.37
N ARG A 127 13.09 -22.07 -1.46
CA ARG A 127 12.95 -21.53 -2.83
C ARG A 127 11.86 -22.28 -3.57
N LEU A 128 11.17 -21.60 -4.49
CA LEU A 128 10.25 -22.25 -5.41
C LEU A 128 11.00 -23.32 -6.21
N LYS A 129 10.33 -24.44 -6.53
CA LYS A 129 10.94 -25.51 -7.34
C LYS A 129 11.33 -25.01 -8.72
N SER A 130 10.49 -24.15 -9.29
CA SER A 130 10.79 -23.50 -10.57
C SER A 130 10.05 -22.17 -10.70
N ILE A 131 10.72 -21.19 -11.27
CA ILE A 131 10.11 -19.93 -11.72
C ILE A 131 10.54 -19.68 -13.16
N ASP A 132 9.62 -19.21 -13.99
CA ASP A 132 9.93 -18.93 -15.39
C ASP A 132 10.53 -17.54 -15.51
N VAL A 133 11.86 -17.46 -15.56
CA VAL A 133 12.58 -16.18 -15.63
C VAL A 133 12.28 -15.38 -16.92
N ASN A 134 11.65 -15.98 -17.92
CA ASN A 134 11.19 -15.30 -19.14
C ASN A 134 9.69 -14.91 -19.09
N GLY A 135 9.02 -15.15 -17.97
CA GLY A 135 7.68 -14.64 -17.71
C GLY A 135 7.68 -13.13 -17.45
N ALA A 136 6.50 -12.53 -17.39
CA ALA A 136 6.32 -11.17 -16.89
C ALA A 136 6.06 -11.18 -15.38
N PHE A 137 6.57 -10.19 -14.66
CA PHE A 137 6.42 -10.07 -13.22
C PHE A 137 5.88 -8.68 -12.89
N LEU A 138 4.69 -8.65 -12.29
CA LEU A 138 4.14 -7.46 -11.66
C LEU A 138 4.30 -7.64 -10.15
N THR A 139 5.16 -6.84 -9.52
CA THR A 139 5.43 -6.95 -8.09
C THR A 139 5.00 -5.70 -7.34
N PHE A 140 4.34 -5.96 -6.21
CA PHE A 140 3.94 -4.98 -5.21
C PHE A 140 4.96 -4.92 -4.06
N ASN A 141 5.99 -5.75 -4.12
CA ASN A 141 7.09 -5.72 -3.17
C ASN A 141 8.12 -4.70 -3.59
N TYR A 142 8.72 -4.09 -2.59
CA TYR A 142 9.77 -3.09 -2.75
C TYR A 142 11.18 -3.71 -2.79
N THR A 143 11.31 -5.00 -2.48
CA THR A 143 12.60 -5.72 -2.42
C THR A 143 12.94 -6.36 -3.76
N SER A 144 14.23 -6.55 -4.03
CA SER A 144 14.81 -7.19 -5.22
C SER A 144 14.79 -8.73 -5.16
N THR A 145 13.78 -9.33 -4.53
CA THR A 145 13.77 -10.79 -4.27
C THR A 145 13.74 -11.61 -5.55
N LEU A 146 13.09 -11.14 -6.62
CA LEU A 146 13.02 -11.85 -7.89
C LEU A 146 14.39 -11.85 -8.60
N GLU A 147 15.05 -10.72 -8.56
CA GLU A 147 16.34 -10.43 -9.17
C GLU A 147 17.45 -11.20 -8.44
N ASP A 148 17.57 -11.01 -7.13
CA ASP A 148 18.69 -11.52 -6.34
C ASP A 148 18.59 -13.03 -6.09
N LEU A 149 17.38 -13.54 -5.82
CA LEU A 149 17.20 -14.95 -5.48
C LEU A 149 16.92 -15.84 -6.70
N TYR A 150 16.26 -15.32 -7.71
CA TYR A 150 15.83 -16.10 -8.88
C TYR A 150 16.51 -15.70 -10.18
N ALA A 151 17.36 -14.66 -10.18
CA ALA A 151 18.02 -14.14 -11.38
C ALA A 151 17.01 -13.78 -12.48
N VAL A 152 15.82 -13.31 -12.10
CA VAL A 152 14.87 -12.73 -13.04
C VAL A 152 15.47 -11.42 -13.57
N PRO A 153 15.56 -11.22 -14.89
CA PRO A 153 16.06 -9.96 -15.45
C PRO A 153 15.15 -8.77 -15.08
N ASP A 154 15.73 -7.65 -14.68
CA ASP A 154 15.00 -6.41 -14.33
C ASP A 154 13.98 -5.98 -15.41
N ILE A 155 14.30 -6.21 -16.70
CA ILE A 155 13.39 -5.89 -17.83
C ILE A 155 12.07 -6.69 -17.81
N HIS A 156 12.03 -7.81 -17.09
CA HIS A 156 10.82 -8.63 -16.93
C HIS A 156 10.03 -8.27 -15.66
N VAL A 157 10.57 -7.41 -14.78
CA VAL A 157 9.97 -7.05 -13.50
C VAL A 157 9.49 -5.61 -13.51
N LEU A 158 8.21 -5.42 -13.18
CA LEU A 158 7.63 -4.12 -12.89
C LEU A 158 7.34 -4.02 -11.40
N HIS A 159 8.12 -3.20 -10.69
CA HIS A 159 7.82 -2.75 -9.34
C HIS A 159 6.83 -1.59 -9.39
N ILE A 160 5.53 -1.91 -9.34
CA ILE A 160 4.47 -0.92 -9.58
C ILE A 160 4.42 0.19 -8.52
N HIS A 161 4.96 -0.08 -7.31
CA HIS A 161 5.06 0.88 -6.21
C HIS A 161 6.50 1.33 -5.93
N GLY A 162 7.40 1.10 -6.87
CA GLY A 162 8.83 1.42 -6.75
C GLY A 162 9.64 0.31 -6.08
N GLU A 163 10.96 0.41 -6.26
CA GLU A 163 11.94 -0.56 -5.75
C GLU A 163 12.91 0.15 -4.81
N ALA A 164 13.18 -0.43 -3.64
CA ALA A 164 14.04 0.13 -2.60
C ALA A 164 15.54 -0.13 -2.83
N LYS A 165 15.97 -0.38 -4.07
CA LYS A 165 17.37 -0.63 -4.42
C LYS A 165 18.23 0.63 -4.36
N LEU A 166 17.66 1.78 -4.73
CA LEU A 166 18.33 3.09 -4.66
C LEU A 166 17.89 3.87 -3.41
N SER A 167 18.82 4.67 -2.89
CA SER A 167 18.60 5.48 -1.69
C SER A 167 17.54 6.56 -1.88
N ASP A 168 17.37 7.03 -3.11
CA ASP A 168 16.47 8.11 -3.53
C ASP A 168 15.21 7.60 -4.25
N SER A 169 15.03 6.28 -4.42
CA SER A 169 13.79 5.72 -4.97
C SER A 169 12.58 6.16 -4.16
N GLU A 170 11.59 6.75 -4.83
CA GLU A 170 10.29 7.02 -4.25
C GLU A 170 9.51 5.70 -4.13
N LEU A 171 8.98 5.41 -2.93
CA LEU A 171 8.16 4.23 -2.68
C LEU A 171 6.71 4.66 -2.45
N ILE A 172 5.78 3.97 -3.09
CA ILE A 172 4.36 4.32 -3.08
C ILE A 172 3.65 3.50 -2.01
N LEU A 173 3.41 4.12 -0.86
CA LEU A 173 2.58 3.59 0.22
C LEU A 173 1.34 4.47 0.37
N GLY A 174 0.15 3.88 0.35
CA GLY A 174 -1.09 4.65 0.40
C GLY A 174 -2.35 3.84 0.15
N HIS A 175 -3.49 4.49 0.27
CA HIS A 175 -4.81 3.91 0.06
C HIS A 175 -5.29 4.06 -1.39
N ALA A 176 -6.23 3.21 -1.82
CA ALA A 176 -6.71 3.16 -3.21
C ALA A 176 -7.90 4.07 -3.54
N TRP A 177 -8.29 4.91 -2.58
CA TRP A 177 -9.55 5.62 -2.63
C TRP A 177 -9.46 6.85 -3.53
N ASN A 178 -10.36 6.97 -4.51
CA ASN A 178 -10.29 8.06 -5.48
C ASN A 178 -10.59 9.41 -4.78
N PRO A 179 -9.69 10.42 -4.85
CA PRO A 179 -9.91 11.72 -4.24
C PRO A 179 -11.22 12.38 -4.69
N ALA A 180 -11.72 12.09 -5.89
CA ALA A 180 -12.99 12.60 -6.41
C ALA A 180 -14.24 12.03 -5.71
N GLN A 181 -14.10 11.00 -4.89
CA GLN A 181 -15.20 10.41 -4.10
C GLN A 181 -15.28 11.00 -2.69
N ARG A 182 -14.24 11.67 -2.21
CA ARG A 182 -14.24 12.38 -0.94
C ARG A 182 -14.72 13.80 -1.15
N ARG A 183 -15.80 14.16 -0.47
CA ARG A 183 -16.17 15.57 -0.34
C ARG A 183 -15.25 16.22 0.67
N SER A 184 -14.91 17.48 0.43
CA SER A 184 -14.14 18.24 1.42
C SER A 184 -14.83 18.19 2.77
N LEU A 185 -14.05 18.13 3.86
CA LEU A 185 -14.57 18.24 5.21
C LEU A 185 -15.34 19.56 5.44
N ASN A 186 -15.05 20.58 4.62
CA ASN A 186 -15.73 21.87 4.59
C ASN A 186 -16.96 21.92 3.66
N GLU A 187 -17.26 20.87 2.88
CA GLU A 187 -18.46 20.80 2.02
C GLU A 187 -19.71 20.44 2.84
N ARG A 188 -20.14 21.37 3.71
CA ARG A 188 -21.27 21.19 4.64
C ARG A 188 -22.24 22.39 4.66
N PRO A 189 -23.53 22.18 4.96
CA PRO A 189 -24.55 23.25 4.91
C PRO A 189 -24.37 24.37 5.94
N ASP A 190 -23.72 24.07 7.06
CA ASP A 190 -23.49 24.96 8.21
C ASP A 190 -22.11 25.62 8.19
N ILE A 191 -21.43 25.64 7.04
CA ILE A 191 -20.06 26.17 6.92
C ILE A 191 -19.93 27.64 7.36
N GLU A 192 -20.99 28.44 7.25
CA GLU A 192 -21.01 29.85 7.69
C GLU A 192 -20.90 30.00 9.22
N ASP A 193 -21.26 28.97 9.99
CA ASP A 193 -21.21 28.94 11.45
C ASP A 193 -19.93 28.28 12.00
N ILE A 194 -19.08 27.72 11.13
CA ILE A 194 -17.85 27.03 11.52
C ILE A 194 -16.73 28.03 11.81
N ASP A 195 -16.00 27.81 12.91
CA ASP A 195 -14.81 28.58 13.25
C ASP A 195 -13.76 28.48 12.12
N THR A 196 -13.23 29.61 11.66
CA THR A 196 -12.24 29.65 10.56
C THR A 196 -11.03 28.76 10.84
N ARG A 197 -10.61 28.61 12.10
CA ARG A 197 -9.49 27.73 12.48
C ARG A 197 -9.82 26.25 12.23
N LEU A 198 -11.07 25.86 12.45
CA LEU A 198 -11.57 24.52 12.15
C LEU A 198 -11.67 24.31 10.64
N MET A 199 -12.08 25.33 9.87
CA MET A 199 -12.06 25.26 8.41
C MET A 199 -10.64 25.04 7.86
N GLU A 200 -9.66 25.79 8.36
CA GLU A 200 -8.25 25.61 7.94
C GLU A 200 -7.69 24.25 8.34
N ALA A 201 -8.03 23.74 9.53
CA ALA A 201 -7.65 22.39 9.97
C ALA A 201 -8.26 21.30 9.08
N HIS A 202 -9.51 21.46 8.66
CA HIS A 202 -10.16 20.60 7.68
C HIS A 202 -9.44 20.61 6.33
N ASP A 203 -9.01 21.78 5.84
CA ASP A 203 -8.27 21.88 4.58
C ASP A 203 -6.90 21.16 4.65
N ILE A 204 -6.22 21.25 5.81
CA ILE A 204 -4.98 20.49 6.08
C ILE A 204 -5.23 18.98 6.02
N LEU A 205 -6.33 18.51 6.61
CA LEU A 205 -6.71 17.10 6.59
C LEU A 205 -7.18 16.65 5.20
N ASP A 206 -7.83 17.51 4.42
CA ASP A 206 -8.16 17.24 3.02
C ASP A 206 -6.89 17.05 2.17
N ASP A 207 -5.86 17.88 2.39
CA ASP A 207 -4.55 17.72 1.74
C ASP A 207 -3.81 16.45 2.21
N TYR A 208 -3.97 16.03 3.46
CA TYR A 208 -3.48 14.73 3.94
C TYR A 208 -4.01 13.57 3.07
N PHE A 209 -5.31 13.53 2.77
CA PHE A 209 -5.87 12.47 1.91
C PHE A 209 -5.32 12.52 0.49
N ALA A 210 -5.10 13.72 -0.06
CA ALA A 210 -4.48 13.85 -1.36
C ALA A 210 -3.03 13.31 -1.36
N ARG A 211 -2.28 13.53 -0.28
CA ARG A 211 -0.89 13.06 -0.13
C ARG A 211 -0.78 11.55 0.08
N THR A 212 -1.74 10.92 0.78
CA THR A 212 -1.72 9.47 1.06
C THR A 212 -2.44 8.62 0.02
N PHE A 213 -3.03 9.25 -1.00
CA PHE A 213 -3.63 8.58 -2.13
C PHE A 213 -2.58 7.84 -2.98
N LYS A 214 -2.86 6.57 -3.30
CA LYS A 214 -2.11 5.76 -4.25
C LYS A 214 -2.68 6.02 -5.67
N PRO A 215 -1.92 6.69 -6.58
CA PRO A 215 -2.44 7.10 -7.89
C PRO A 215 -2.44 5.95 -8.89
N SER A 216 -3.16 4.86 -8.60
CA SER A 216 -3.11 3.60 -9.34
C SER A 216 -3.43 3.75 -10.83
N GLU A 217 -4.43 4.54 -11.20
CA GLU A 217 -4.78 4.80 -12.62
C GLU A 217 -3.64 5.49 -13.37
N LYS A 218 -2.99 6.46 -12.73
CA LYS A 218 -1.83 7.16 -13.30
C LYS A 218 -0.66 6.19 -13.50
N LEU A 219 -0.37 5.36 -12.50
CA LEU A 219 0.71 4.36 -12.58
C LEU A 219 0.46 3.32 -13.68
N ILE A 220 -0.78 2.86 -13.83
CA ILE A 220 -1.16 1.95 -14.92
C ILE A 220 -0.89 2.62 -16.28
N CYS A 221 -1.30 3.88 -16.46
CA CYS A 221 -1.05 4.64 -17.69
C CYS A 221 0.44 4.85 -17.95
N GLU A 222 1.22 5.20 -16.93
CA GLU A 222 2.68 5.39 -17.05
C GLU A 222 3.39 4.10 -17.44
N HIS A 223 2.89 2.95 -16.97
CA HIS A 223 3.44 1.64 -17.28
C HIS A 223 2.67 0.89 -18.38
N GLN A 224 1.94 1.59 -19.25
CA GLN A 224 1.12 0.96 -20.30
C GLN A 224 1.90 -0.02 -21.17
N ALA A 225 3.17 0.27 -21.47
CA ALA A 225 4.04 -0.61 -22.24
C ALA A 225 4.21 -2.01 -21.61
N PHE A 226 4.20 -2.10 -20.27
CA PHE A 226 4.22 -3.39 -19.58
C PHE A 226 2.90 -4.14 -19.79
N PHE A 227 1.75 -3.47 -19.74
CA PHE A 227 0.46 -4.12 -19.93
C PHE A 227 0.25 -4.59 -21.39
N ASP A 228 0.72 -3.80 -22.36
CA ASP A 228 0.60 -4.10 -23.79
C ASP A 228 1.33 -5.40 -24.20
N GLN A 229 2.39 -5.77 -23.47
CA GLN A 229 3.16 -6.98 -23.76
C GLN A 229 2.48 -8.28 -23.28
N LEU A 230 1.41 -8.19 -22.48
CA LEU A 230 0.73 -9.32 -21.82
C LEU A 230 -0.32 -10.02 -22.71
N ASN A 231 -0.36 -9.72 -24.00
CA ASN A 231 -1.36 -10.23 -24.94
C ASN A 231 -1.30 -11.75 -25.25
N ALA A 232 -0.26 -12.44 -24.78
CA ALA A 232 -0.06 -13.88 -24.99
C ALA A 232 -0.06 -14.71 -23.69
N ILE A 233 -0.49 -14.12 -22.57
CA ILE A 233 -0.52 -14.80 -21.27
C ILE A 233 -1.54 -15.94 -21.27
N GLU A 234 -1.09 -17.13 -20.89
CA GLU A 234 -1.91 -18.34 -20.75
C GLU A 234 -2.11 -18.71 -19.27
N THR A 235 -1.17 -18.34 -18.40
CA THR A 235 -1.20 -18.64 -16.97
C THR A 235 -0.79 -17.42 -16.14
N VAL A 236 -1.56 -17.15 -15.08
CA VAL A 236 -1.24 -16.14 -14.07
C VAL A 236 -0.96 -16.84 -12.75
N HIS A 237 0.14 -16.50 -12.10
CA HIS A 237 0.51 -16.97 -10.77
C HIS A 237 0.45 -15.82 -9.78
N VAL A 238 -0.44 -15.91 -8.79
CA VAL A 238 -0.54 -14.94 -7.70
C VAL A 238 0.22 -15.46 -6.50
N LEU A 239 1.37 -14.86 -6.21
CA LEU A 239 2.29 -15.31 -5.17
C LEU A 239 2.36 -14.26 -4.06
N GLY A 240 1.72 -14.55 -2.92
CA GLY A 240 1.85 -13.72 -1.72
C GLY A 240 1.09 -12.40 -1.74
N HIS A 241 0.40 -12.08 -2.83
CA HIS A 241 -0.48 -10.93 -2.92
C HIS A 241 -1.71 -11.09 -2.00
N SER A 242 -2.11 -10.00 -1.33
CA SER A 242 -3.24 -9.96 -0.39
C SER A 242 -4.58 -10.19 -1.10
N LEU A 243 -4.68 -9.72 -2.35
CA LEU A 243 -5.92 -9.58 -3.12
C LEU A 243 -6.93 -8.68 -2.37
N SER A 244 -6.42 -7.64 -1.70
CA SER A 244 -7.23 -6.64 -1.00
C SER A 244 -7.86 -5.65 -1.98
N GLU A 245 -8.88 -4.93 -1.50
CA GLU A 245 -9.55 -3.88 -2.27
C GLU A 245 -8.58 -2.75 -2.66
N VAL A 246 -7.54 -2.51 -1.85
CA VAL A 246 -6.52 -1.48 -2.10
C VAL A 246 -5.80 -1.68 -3.44
N ASP A 247 -5.55 -2.91 -3.85
CA ASP A 247 -4.83 -3.19 -5.11
C ASP A 247 -5.76 -3.62 -6.24
N ARG A 248 -7.09 -3.54 -6.04
CA ARG A 248 -8.10 -4.00 -7.00
C ARG A 248 -7.96 -3.35 -8.37
N THR A 249 -7.62 -2.07 -8.44
CA THR A 249 -7.48 -1.33 -9.71
C THR A 249 -6.43 -1.97 -10.63
N TYR A 250 -5.33 -2.47 -10.08
CA TYR A 250 -4.30 -3.16 -10.88
C TYR A 250 -4.80 -4.50 -11.39
N ILE A 251 -5.51 -5.27 -10.55
CA ILE A 251 -6.10 -6.55 -10.97
C ILE A 251 -7.16 -6.33 -12.05
N GLN A 252 -7.99 -5.30 -11.93
CA GLN A 252 -8.96 -4.94 -12.95
C GLN A 252 -8.28 -4.53 -14.27
N ALA A 253 -7.19 -3.78 -14.21
CA ALA A 253 -6.40 -3.44 -15.40
C ALA A 253 -5.82 -4.69 -16.08
N LEU A 254 -5.32 -5.66 -15.31
CA LEU A 254 -4.90 -6.95 -15.84
C LEU A 254 -6.07 -7.71 -16.50
N LEU A 255 -7.23 -7.75 -15.86
CA LEU A 255 -8.42 -8.43 -16.38
C LEU A 255 -9.05 -7.75 -17.60
N ASN A 256 -8.67 -6.51 -17.91
CA ASN A 256 -9.05 -5.85 -19.16
C ASN A 256 -8.23 -6.35 -20.36
N VAL A 257 -7.15 -7.11 -20.13
CA VAL A 257 -6.35 -7.74 -21.18
C VAL A 257 -6.97 -9.10 -21.55
N PRO A 258 -7.45 -9.32 -22.80
CA PRO A 258 -8.23 -10.51 -23.15
C PRO A 258 -7.54 -11.86 -22.88
N SER A 259 -6.22 -11.95 -23.11
CA SER A 259 -5.43 -13.14 -22.82
C SER A 259 -5.41 -13.47 -21.32
N ILE A 260 -5.28 -12.45 -20.48
CA ILE A 260 -5.27 -12.61 -19.01
C ILE A 260 -6.65 -13.03 -18.50
N THR A 261 -7.73 -12.43 -19.00
CA THR A 261 -9.11 -12.87 -18.67
C THR A 261 -9.31 -14.34 -19.03
N ALA A 262 -8.75 -14.77 -20.17
CA ALA A 262 -8.80 -16.14 -20.65
C ALA A 262 -7.69 -17.06 -20.08
N ALA A 263 -6.84 -16.57 -19.18
CA ALA A 263 -5.74 -17.35 -18.60
C ALA A 263 -6.22 -18.25 -17.45
N ARG A 264 -5.38 -19.20 -17.05
CA ARG A 264 -5.54 -19.95 -15.80
C ARG A 264 -4.86 -19.21 -14.65
N TRP A 265 -5.61 -18.87 -13.61
CA TRP A 265 -5.10 -18.16 -12.45
C TRP A 265 -4.79 -19.14 -11.33
N HIS A 266 -3.56 -19.15 -10.82
CA HIS A 266 -3.14 -19.98 -9.70
C HIS A 266 -2.76 -19.09 -8.53
N VAL A 267 -3.51 -19.13 -7.43
CA VAL A 267 -3.17 -18.41 -6.20
C VAL A 267 -2.48 -19.32 -5.19
N ALA A 268 -1.30 -18.89 -4.74
CA ALA A 268 -0.51 -19.61 -3.75
C ALA A 268 -1.13 -19.48 -2.35
N CYS A 269 -1.34 -20.62 -1.71
CA CYS A 269 -1.94 -20.77 -0.38
C CYS A 269 -0.91 -21.35 0.60
N ARG A 270 -0.83 -20.81 1.82
CA ARG A 270 0.13 -21.29 2.84
C ARG A 270 -0.31 -22.59 3.48
N SER A 271 -1.61 -22.83 3.51
CA SER A 271 -2.23 -24.03 4.05
C SER A 271 -3.51 -24.37 3.30
N GLU A 272 -3.99 -25.59 3.49
CA GLU A 272 -5.28 -26.06 2.94
C GLU A 272 -6.46 -25.19 3.42
N SER A 273 -6.41 -24.67 4.65
CA SER A 273 -7.47 -23.82 5.20
C SER A 273 -7.62 -22.47 4.49
N GLU A 274 -6.57 -21.97 3.82
CA GLU A 274 -6.62 -20.70 3.09
C GLU A 274 -7.22 -20.82 1.69
N ARG A 275 -7.33 -22.04 1.13
CA ARG A 275 -7.67 -22.25 -0.28
C ARG A 275 -9.02 -21.66 -0.65
N LEU A 276 -10.05 -21.94 0.15
CA LEU A 276 -11.40 -21.43 -0.11
C LEU A 276 -11.42 -19.89 -0.12
N THR A 277 -10.87 -19.28 0.92
CA THR A 277 -10.81 -17.81 1.04
C THR A 277 -10.04 -17.16 -0.11
N LYS A 278 -8.91 -17.73 -0.52
CA LYS A 278 -8.11 -17.19 -1.65
C LYS A 278 -8.80 -17.38 -2.99
N HIS A 279 -9.45 -18.51 -3.20
CA HIS A 279 -10.27 -18.78 -4.38
C HIS A 279 -11.41 -17.77 -4.50
N ASP A 280 -12.17 -17.57 -3.42
CA ASP A 280 -13.32 -16.67 -3.42
C ASP A 280 -12.91 -15.20 -3.63
N ARG A 281 -11.74 -14.79 -3.10
CA ARG A 281 -11.16 -13.46 -3.38
C ARG A 281 -10.82 -13.26 -4.85
N LEU A 282 -10.25 -14.25 -5.54
CA LEU A 282 -9.98 -14.14 -6.98
C LEU A 282 -11.27 -13.96 -7.77
N ILE A 283 -12.32 -14.71 -7.42
CA ILE A 283 -13.63 -14.59 -8.07
C ILE A 283 -14.24 -13.21 -7.79
N ALA A 284 -14.16 -12.72 -6.56
CA ALA A 284 -14.67 -11.40 -6.20
C ALA A 284 -13.98 -10.26 -6.97
N LEU A 285 -12.73 -10.46 -7.37
CA LEU A 285 -11.97 -9.54 -8.21
C LEU A 285 -12.30 -9.63 -9.71
N GLY A 286 -13.10 -10.62 -10.13
CA GLY A 286 -13.57 -10.77 -11.51
C GLY A 286 -12.93 -11.92 -12.30
N VAL A 287 -12.17 -12.81 -11.66
CA VAL A 287 -11.66 -14.03 -12.32
C VAL A 287 -12.78 -15.06 -12.43
N ASP A 288 -12.97 -15.63 -13.63
CA ASP A 288 -13.94 -16.71 -13.83
C ASP A 288 -13.66 -17.91 -12.90
N ALA A 289 -14.67 -18.39 -12.19
CA ALA A 289 -14.54 -19.49 -11.23
C ALA A 289 -13.84 -20.75 -11.78
N PRO A 290 -14.11 -21.23 -13.02
CA PRO A 290 -13.40 -22.40 -13.58
C PRO A 290 -11.90 -22.16 -13.85
N ARG A 291 -11.48 -20.89 -13.88
CA ARG A 291 -10.09 -20.46 -14.13
C ARG A 291 -9.35 -20.10 -12.85
N ALA A 292 -10.06 -19.88 -11.75
CA ALA A 292 -9.51 -19.62 -10.43
C ALA A 292 -9.08 -20.94 -9.78
N LEU A 293 -7.77 -21.16 -9.71
CA LEU A 293 -7.15 -22.36 -9.15
C LEU A 293 -6.32 -21.97 -7.93
N THR A 294 -6.23 -22.89 -6.98
CA THR A 294 -5.39 -22.74 -5.79
C THR A 294 -4.23 -23.72 -5.86
N VAL A 295 -3.11 -23.36 -5.25
CA VAL A 295 -1.92 -24.21 -5.19
C VAL A 295 -1.21 -23.97 -3.86
N LEU A 296 -0.66 -25.00 -3.22
CA LEU A 296 0.11 -24.80 -2.00
C LEU A 296 1.51 -24.28 -2.34
N TRP A 297 2.06 -23.42 -1.49
CA TRP A 297 3.44 -22.94 -1.66
C TRP A 297 4.49 -24.05 -1.76
N GLY A 298 4.29 -25.18 -1.07
CA GLY A 298 5.21 -26.32 -1.14
C GLY A 298 5.18 -27.08 -2.48
N ASP A 299 4.17 -26.82 -3.30
CA ASP A 299 4.02 -27.46 -4.60
C ASP A 299 4.64 -26.66 -5.75
N LEU A 300 4.89 -25.36 -5.53
CA LEU A 300 5.47 -24.41 -6.48
C LEU A 300 7.00 -24.46 -6.55
#